data_AF-A0A2R6C4C6-F1
#
_entry.id   AF-A0A2R6C4C6-F1
#
_cell.length_a   1.000
_cell.length_b   1.000
_cell.length_c   1.000
_cell.angle_alpha   90.00
_cell.angle_beta   90.00
_cell.angle_gamma   90.00
#
_symmetry.space_group_name_H-M   'P 1'
#
loop_
_entity.id
_entity.type
_entity.pdbx_description
1 polymer ?
#
loop_
_entity_poly.entity_id
_entity_poly.type
_entity_poly.pdbx_seq_one_letter_code
_entity_poly.pdbx_strand_id
1 'polypeptide(L)'
;MLYGVTGVLRSYSLKHECGEQLEPLLRAYRDAVNRVLEELWGNIEWDKEKVKGKSQWRLLPKYAVDIHSGEYRKKLRDSLLQEWPYAAHWVDSAIKTAYSILKSWRKNYLKGDRERRRPTARRLFARAKQTLVKLEGEKLRLTVKPGEYVYLDLSKRYFSLPGEVSSAGLGEPIITLEKVHLPVHYGDGNQGGNPSVAWDFNLLSLDGYSPETGWIRIDTKKLASVHTSSFEKRRSVQRKASKSKKARRILAKYSNRERKEPRGKTPARNCSCNPVGVWFCGPRRAQKAGHVHALACVE
;
A
#
# COMPACT_ATOMS: atom_id res chain seq x y z
N MET A 1 -17.87 13.85 -14.87
CA MET A 1 -16.89 14.56 -14.03
C MET A 1 -16.26 13.59 -13.06
N LEU A 2 -15.03 13.14 -13.33
CA LEU A 2 -14.24 12.35 -12.39
C LEU A 2 -13.43 13.34 -11.55
N TYR A 3 -13.86 13.59 -10.31
CA TYR A 3 -13.03 14.28 -9.32
C TYR A 3 -11.87 13.34 -8.96
N GLY A 4 -10.79 13.40 -9.73
CA GLY A 4 -9.52 12.83 -9.32
C GLY A 4 -9.02 13.62 -8.13
N VAL A 5 -9.12 13.06 -6.93
CA VAL A 5 -8.48 13.64 -5.74
C VAL A 5 -6.97 13.53 -5.94
N THR A 6 -6.36 14.55 -6.55
CA THR A 6 -4.91 14.74 -6.67
C THR A 6 -4.37 15.24 -5.33
N GLY A 7 -4.44 14.37 -4.32
CA GLY A 7 -3.95 14.65 -2.99
C GLY A 7 -2.94 13.60 -2.57
N VAL A 8 -1.84 14.03 -1.95
CA VAL A 8 -0.88 13.11 -1.35
C VAL A 8 -1.49 12.52 -0.09
N LEU A 9 -1.78 11.22 -0.11
CA LEU A 9 -2.17 10.47 1.08
C LEU A 9 -0.93 10.11 1.90
N ARG A 10 -0.84 10.64 3.12
CA ARG A 10 0.18 10.28 4.10
C ARG A 10 -0.47 9.52 5.25
N SER A 11 0.22 8.53 5.80
CA SER A 11 -0.25 7.80 6.98
C SER A 11 0.67 8.11 8.15
N TYR A 12 0.09 8.64 9.23
CA TYR A 12 0.79 8.96 10.46
C TYR A 12 0.43 7.98 11.55
N SER A 13 1.39 7.60 12.38
CA SER A 13 1.15 6.76 13.56
C SER A 13 1.31 7.58 14.84
N LEU A 14 0.34 7.49 15.74
CA LEU A 14 0.38 8.09 17.06
C LEU A 14 0.14 7.01 18.11
N LYS A 15 0.83 7.09 19.25
CA LYS A 15 0.61 6.20 20.38
C LYS A 15 -0.62 6.67 21.17
N HIS A 16 -1.36 5.75 21.76
CA HIS A 16 -2.44 6.06 22.69
C HIS A 16 -2.42 5.13 23.89
N GLU A 17 -2.99 5.58 25.00
CA GLU A 17 -3.06 4.83 26.26
C GLU A 17 -4.38 4.05 26.40
N CYS A 18 -5.35 4.26 25.50
CA CYS A 18 -6.68 3.63 25.52
C CYS A 18 -6.69 2.14 25.07
N GLY A 19 -5.56 1.45 25.13
CA GLY A 19 -5.42 0.08 24.63
C GLY A 19 -6.35 -0.92 25.33
N GLU A 20 -6.41 -0.86 26.66
CA GLU A 20 -7.23 -1.75 27.49
C GLU A 20 -8.73 -1.57 27.23
N GLN A 21 -9.19 -0.33 27.07
CA GLN A 21 -10.59 -0.02 26.78
C GLN A 21 -11.03 -0.50 25.39
N LEU A 22 -10.10 -0.49 24.42
CA LEU A 22 -10.39 -0.87 23.04
C LEU A 22 -10.15 -2.35 22.77
N GLU A 23 -9.42 -3.06 23.64
CA GLU A 23 -9.09 -4.47 23.45
C GLU A 23 -10.33 -5.36 23.21
N PRO A 24 -11.43 -5.25 23.99
CA PRO A 24 -12.63 -6.05 23.75
C PRO A 24 -13.24 -5.81 22.36
N LEU A 25 -13.25 -4.56 21.91
CA LEU A 25 -13.71 -4.17 20.57
C LEU A 25 -12.80 -4.76 19.49
N LEU A 26 -11.48 -4.66 19.66
CA LEU A 26 -10.51 -5.17 18.69
C LEU A 26 -10.58 -6.69 18.55
N ARG A 27 -10.84 -7.40 19.65
CA ARG A 27 -11.05 -8.87 19.64
C ARG A 27 -12.33 -9.22 18.89
N ALA A 28 -13.45 -8.60 19.23
CA ALA A 28 -14.72 -8.82 18.52
C ALA A 28 -14.61 -8.47 17.03
N TYR A 29 -13.92 -7.39 16.68
CA TYR A 29 -13.69 -7.00 15.28
C TYR A 29 -12.85 -8.04 14.53
N ARG A 30 -11.76 -8.54 15.13
CA ARG A 30 -10.95 -9.62 14.54
C ARG A 30 -11.79 -10.86 14.30
N ASP A 31 -12.62 -11.24 15.26
CA ASP A 31 -13.43 -12.45 15.18
C ASP A 31 -14.53 -12.31 14.11
N ALA A 32 -15.16 -11.14 14.01
CA ALA A 32 -16.08 -10.80 12.92
C ALA A 32 -15.40 -10.86 11.54
N VAL A 33 -14.20 -10.30 11.39
CA VAL A 33 -13.43 -10.40 10.14
C VAL A 33 -13.13 -11.85 9.79
N ASN A 34 -12.73 -12.67 10.76
CA ASN A 34 -12.43 -14.08 10.52
C ASN A 34 -13.67 -14.91 10.18
N ARG A 35 -14.83 -14.63 10.80
CA ARG A 35 -16.12 -15.25 10.47
C ARG A 35 -16.53 -14.94 9.02
N VAL A 36 -16.38 -13.68 8.59
CA VAL A 36 -16.60 -13.31 7.19
C VAL A 36 -15.64 -14.02 6.25
N LEU A 37 -14.35 -14.10 6.60
CA LEU A 37 -13.35 -14.78 5.78
C LEU A 37 -13.64 -16.28 5.65
N GLU A 38 -14.17 -16.90 6.71
CA GLU A 38 -14.59 -18.29 6.71
C GLU A 38 -15.76 -18.53 5.77
N GLU A 39 -16.81 -17.71 5.85
CA GLU A 39 -17.96 -17.82 4.97
C GLU A 39 -17.58 -17.58 3.50
N LEU A 40 -16.81 -16.52 3.23
CA LEU A 40 -16.34 -16.22 1.87
C LEU A 40 -15.43 -17.33 1.32
N TRP A 41 -14.63 -17.97 2.17
CA TRP A 41 -13.77 -19.08 1.77
C TRP A 41 -14.57 -20.35 1.48
N GLY A 42 -15.64 -20.62 2.24
CA GLY A 42 -16.55 -21.73 1.99
C GLY A 42 -17.24 -21.64 0.63
N ASN A 43 -17.47 -20.42 0.13
CA ASN A 43 -18.06 -20.15 -1.18
C ASN A 43 -17.06 -20.21 -2.36
N ILE A 44 -15.82 -20.67 -2.13
CA ILE A 44 -14.80 -20.79 -3.19
C ILE A 44 -14.77 -22.20 -3.75
N GLU A 45 -15.04 -22.30 -5.05
CA GLU A 45 -14.85 -23.48 -5.87
C GLU A 45 -13.50 -23.44 -6.59
N TRP A 46 -12.97 -24.62 -6.90
CA TRP A 46 -11.61 -24.79 -7.40
C TRP A 46 -11.59 -25.50 -8.73
N ASP A 47 -11.37 -24.74 -9.80
CA ASP A 47 -11.31 -25.28 -11.15
C ASP A 47 -9.87 -25.50 -11.61
N LYS A 48 -9.59 -26.68 -12.16
CA LYS A 48 -8.30 -26.99 -12.78
C LYS A 48 -8.19 -26.27 -14.11
N GLU A 49 -7.36 -25.23 -14.18
CA GLU A 49 -7.02 -24.55 -15.41
C GLU A 49 -5.51 -24.64 -15.70
N LYS A 50 -5.18 -24.76 -16.99
CA LYS A 50 -3.79 -24.69 -17.46
C LYS A 50 -3.33 -23.24 -17.40
N VAL A 51 -2.21 -22.97 -16.73
CA VAL A 51 -1.66 -21.62 -16.65
C VAL A 51 -1.21 -21.19 -18.04
N LYS A 52 -1.75 -20.08 -18.57
CA LYS A 52 -1.34 -19.53 -19.87
C LYS A 52 0.19 -19.38 -19.92
N GLY A 53 0.81 -20.03 -20.90
CA GLY A 53 2.27 -19.99 -21.12
C GLY A 53 3.11 -20.94 -20.25
N LYS A 54 2.52 -21.86 -19.49
CA LYS A 54 3.24 -22.91 -18.75
C LYS A 54 2.58 -24.28 -18.93
N SER A 55 3.36 -25.36 -18.79
CA SER A 55 2.87 -26.74 -18.74
C SER A 55 2.22 -27.11 -17.38
N GLN A 56 2.17 -26.16 -16.45
CA GLN A 56 1.64 -26.37 -15.09
C GLN A 56 0.12 -26.13 -15.04
N TRP A 57 -0.59 -27.06 -14.41
CA TRP A 57 -1.99 -26.92 -14.03
C TRP A 57 -2.10 -26.20 -12.68
N ARG A 58 -3.08 -25.31 -12.54
CA ARG A 58 -3.40 -24.66 -11.27
C ARG A 58 -4.89 -24.69 -11.01
N LEU A 59 -5.24 -24.85 -9.74
CA LEU A 59 -6.61 -24.67 -9.27
C LEU A 59 -6.88 -23.17 -9.14
N LEU A 60 -7.81 -22.63 -9.93
CA LEU A 60 -8.22 -21.23 -9.83
C LEU A 60 -9.46 -21.10 -8.95
N PRO A 61 -9.49 -20.10 -8.04
CA PRO A 61 -10.66 -19.83 -7.23
C PRO A 61 -11.76 -19.18 -8.09
N LYS A 62 -12.89 -19.87 -8.18
CA LYS A 62 -14.18 -19.34 -8.64
C LYS A 62 -15.12 -19.20 -7.45
N TYR A 63 -16.06 -18.27 -7.51
CA TYR A 63 -17.05 -18.11 -6.46
C TYR A 63 -18.30 -18.86 -6.86
N ALA A 64 -18.80 -19.74 -5.99
CA ALA A 64 -20.04 -20.49 -6.19
C ALA A 64 -21.27 -19.57 -6.23
N VAL A 65 -21.20 -18.49 -5.46
CA VAL A 65 -22.26 -17.49 -5.31
C VAL A 65 -21.73 -16.14 -5.76
N ASP A 66 -22.61 -15.27 -6.26
CA ASP A 66 -22.26 -13.87 -6.46
C ASP A 66 -22.06 -13.15 -5.12
N ILE A 67 -20.82 -13.23 -4.62
CA ILE A 67 -20.36 -12.55 -3.41
C ILE A 67 -20.41 -11.02 -3.52
N HIS A 68 -20.67 -10.46 -4.71
CA HIS A 68 -20.77 -9.03 -4.95
C HIS A 68 -22.22 -8.55 -5.01
N SER A 69 -23.19 -9.46 -5.00
CA SER A 69 -24.61 -9.13 -4.92
C SER A 69 -24.94 -8.37 -3.63
N GLY A 70 -25.85 -7.39 -3.74
CA GLY A 70 -26.30 -6.60 -2.60
C GLY A 70 -27.04 -7.46 -1.57
N GLU A 71 -27.80 -8.44 -2.02
CA GLU A 71 -28.55 -9.38 -1.17
C GLU A 71 -27.62 -10.24 -0.32
N TYR A 72 -26.56 -10.80 -0.91
CA TYR A 72 -25.57 -11.59 -0.18
C TYR A 72 -24.92 -10.75 0.92
N ARG A 73 -24.49 -9.52 0.59
CA ARG A 73 -23.90 -8.61 1.57
C ARG A 73 -24.88 -8.24 2.69
N LYS A 74 -26.16 -8.08 2.38
CA LYS A 74 -27.20 -7.80 3.36
C LYS A 74 -27.39 -8.99 4.31
N LYS A 75 -27.56 -10.20 3.77
CA LYS A 75 -27.68 -11.43 4.58
C LYS A 75 -26.47 -11.65 5.50
N LEU A 76 -25.26 -11.48 4.95
CA LEU A 76 -24.01 -11.56 5.70
C LEU A 76 -23.92 -10.50 6.81
N ARG A 77 -24.39 -9.28 6.54
CA ARG A 77 -24.42 -8.20 7.53
C ARG A 77 -25.42 -8.51 8.64
N ASP A 78 -26.62 -8.95 8.28
CA ASP A 78 -27.70 -9.23 9.22
C ASP A 78 -27.33 -10.41 10.15
N SER A 79 -26.66 -11.45 9.62
CA SER A 79 -26.16 -12.56 10.44
C SER A 79 -25.09 -12.15 11.45
N LEU A 80 -24.21 -11.22 11.07
CA LEU A 80 -23.17 -10.69 11.96
C LEU A 80 -23.73 -9.73 13.03
N LEU A 81 -24.89 -9.12 12.80
CA LEU A 81 -25.48 -8.16 13.74
C LEU A 81 -26.23 -8.81 14.90
N GLN A 82 -26.69 -10.06 14.78
CA GLN A 82 -27.51 -10.73 15.80
C GLN A 82 -26.82 -10.83 17.17
N GLU A 83 -25.49 -10.98 17.20
CA GLU A 83 -24.69 -11.16 18.42
C GLU A 83 -23.68 -10.03 18.60
N TRP A 84 -23.95 -8.84 18.03
CA TRP A 84 -22.96 -7.75 17.97
C TRP A 84 -23.18 -6.70 19.07
N PRO A 85 -22.28 -6.59 20.07
CA PRO A 85 -22.47 -5.68 21.20
C PRO A 85 -21.98 -4.24 20.94
N TYR A 86 -21.42 -3.94 19.77
CA TYR A 86 -20.83 -2.65 19.43
C TYR A 86 -21.65 -1.89 18.38
N ALA A 87 -21.22 -0.68 18.01
CA ALA A 87 -21.88 0.06 16.93
C ALA A 87 -21.92 -0.75 15.62
N ALA A 88 -23.09 -0.80 14.97
CA ALA A 88 -23.34 -1.62 13.77
C ALA A 88 -22.36 -1.32 12.61
N HIS A 89 -21.87 -0.08 12.51
CA HIS A 89 -20.91 0.30 11.47
C HIS A 89 -19.54 -0.37 11.60
N TRP A 90 -19.22 -0.97 12.75
CA TRP A 90 -18.03 -1.82 12.88
C TRP A 90 -18.14 -3.09 12.04
N VAL A 91 -19.35 -3.66 11.92
CA VAL A 91 -19.63 -4.82 11.06
C VAL A 91 -19.42 -4.46 9.59
N ASP A 92 -19.92 -3.30 9.14
CA ASP A 92 -19.69 -2.81 7.78
C ASP A 92 -18.18 -2.73 7.45
N SER A 93 -17.41 -2.21 8.40
CA SER A 93 -15.95 -2.12 8.27
C SER A 93 -15.28 -3.50 8.27
N ALA A 94 -15.71 -4.41 9.13
CA ALA A 94 -15.18 -5.78 9.20
C ALA A 94 -15.40 -6.52 7.87
N ILE A 95 -16.60 -6.42 7.30
CA ILE A 95 -16.93 -6.96 5.97
C ILE A 95 -15.99 -6.34 4.92
N LYS A 96 -15.88 -5.01 4.85
CA LYS A 96 -14.99 -4.31 3.91
C LYS A 96 -13.54 -4.80 4.02
N THR A 97 -13.05 -4.99 5.24
CA THR A 97 -11.69 -5.50 5.51
C THR A 97 -11.51 -6.94 5.06
N ALA A 98 -12.46 -7.82 5.36
CA ALA A 98 -12.42 -9.23 4.95
C ALA A 98 -12.37 -9.38 3.41
N TYR A 99 -13.23 -8.66 2.69
CA TYR A 99 -13.21 -8.63 1.21
C TYR A 99 -11.85 -8.14 0.68
N SER A 100 -11.25 -7.13 1.31
CA SER A 100 -9.93 -6.61 0.93
C SER A 100 -8.81 -7.65 1.14
N ILE A 101 -8.83 -8.36 2.27
CA ILE A 101 -7.90 -9.44 2.58
C ILE A 101 -8.02 -10.56 1.55
N LEU A 102 -9.25 -11.00 1.24
CA LEU A 102 -9.49 -12.06 0.27
C LEU A 102 -9.07 -11.67 -1.14
N LYS A 103 -9.37 -10.43 -1.56
CA LYS A 103 -8.92 -9.87 -2.85
C LYS A 103 -7.40 -9.87 -2.97
N SER A 104 -6.70 -9.46 -1.92
CA SER A 104 -5.23 -9.46 -1.86
C SER A 104 -4.66 -10.88 -1.91
N TRP A 105 -5.25 -11.81 -1.14
CA TRP A 105 -4.88 -13.21 -1.18
C TRP A 105 -5.05 -13.80 -2.58
N ARG A 106 -6.21 -13.62 -3.23
CA ARG A 106 -6.51 -14.12 -4.58
C ARG A 106 -5.47 -13.62 -5.58
N LYS A 107 -5.17 -12.33 -5.56
CA LYS A 107 -4.16 -11.71 -6.44
C LYS A 107 -2.78 -12.36 -6.28
N ASN A 108 -2.36 -12.62 -5.05
CA ASN A 108 -1.04 -13.20 -4.77
C ASN A 108 -1.01 -14.72 -5.05
N TYR A 109 -2.11 -15.43 -4.82
CA TYR A 109 -2.27 -16.82 -5.18
C TYR A 109 -2.18 -17.02 -6.70
N LEU A 110 -2.85 -16.17 -7.49
CA LEU A 110 -2.78 -16.19 -8.96
C LEU A 110 -1.34 -15.97 -9.46
N LYS A 111 -0.56 -15.11 -8.79
CA LYS A 111 0.86 -14.91 -9.09
C LYS A 111 1.73 -16.11 -8.70
N GLY A 112 1.27 -16.96 -7.79
CA GLY A 112 2.03 -18.06 -7.21
C GLY A 112 2.89 -17.67 -6.00
N ASP A 113 2.63 -16.49 -5.41
CA ASP A 113 3.34 -16.01 -4.21
C ASP A 113 2.71 -16.53 -2.90
N ARG A 114 1.51 -17.12 -2.98
CA ARG A 114 0.78 -17.69 -1.85
C ARG A 114 0.24 -19.06 -2.16
N GLU A 115 0.15 -19.88 -1.11
CA GLU A 115 -0.44 -21.21 -1.14
C GLU A 115 -1.96 -21.17 -0.94
N ARG A 116 -2.59 -22.34 -1.13
CA ARG A 116 -4.02 -22.60 -0.90
C ARG A 116 -4.33 -22.69 0.60
N ARG A 117 -3.98 -21.65 1.35
CA ARG A 117 -4.33 -21.51 2.76
C ARG A 117 -5.27 -20.34 2.93
N ARG A 118 -6.36 -20.55 3.67
CA ARG A 118 -7.30 -19.50 4.04
C ARG A 118 -6.55 -18.35 4.71
N PRO A 119 -6.73 -17.10 4.26
CA PRO A 119 -6.18 -15.95 4.97
C PRO A 119 -6.91 -15.78 6.32
N THR A 120 -6.17 -15.38 7.35
CA THR A 120 -6.72 -15.17 8.71
C THR A 120 -6.15 -13.88 9.28
N ALA A 121 -7.03 -13.04 9.85
CA ALA A 121 -6.62 -11.87 10.60
C ALA A 121 -6.10 -12.31 11.98
N ARG A 122 -4.76 -12.32 12.13
CA ARG A 122 -4.09 -12.71 13.39
C ARG A 122 -3.88 -11.54 14.34
N ARG A 123 -3.61 -10.35 13.81
CA ARG A 123 -3.31 -9.15 14.59
C ARG A 123 -4.60 -8.49 15.06
N LEU A 124 -4.58 -7.92 16.25
CA LEU A 124 -5.65 -7.08 16.77
C LEU A 124 -5.53 -5.69 16.14
N PHE A 125 -6.46 -5.39 15.25
CA PHE A 125 -6.61 -4.07 14.65
C PHE A 125 -8.07 -3.89 14.26
N ALA A 126 -8.53 -2.65 14.24
CA ALA A 126 -9.82 -2.29 13.68
C ALA A 126 -9.67 -1.10 12.76
N ARG A 127 -10.27 -1.18 11.58
CA ARG A 127 -10.40 -0.02 10.69
C ARG A 127 -11.66 0.73 11.10
N ALA A 128 -11.53 1.95 11.60
CA ALA A 128 -12.69 2.74 11.94
C ALA A 128 -13.27 3.37 10.66
N LYS A 129 -14.57 3.13 10.44
CA LYS A 129 -15.31 3.81 9.37
C LYS A 129 -15.40 5.30 9.73
N GLN A 130 -15.44 6.16 8.72
CA GLN A 130 -15.55 7.60 8.93
C GLN A 130 -16.76 7.99 9.81
N THR A 131 -17.87 7.25 9.72
CA THR A 131 -19.07 7.46 10.55
C THR A 131 -18.87 7.19 12.04
N LEU A 132 -17.84 6.43 12.40
CA LEU A 132 -17.50 6.09 13.79
C LEU A 132 -16.48 7.07 14.39
N VAL A 133 -16.01 8.02 13.60
CA VAL A 133 -14.90 8.91 13.95
C VAL A 133 -15.33 10.36 13.81
N LYS A 134 -15.07 11.17 14.82
CA LYS A 134 -15.23 12.63 14.76
C LYS A 134 -13.99 13.29 15.31
N LEU A 135 -13.52 14.35 14.66
CA LEU A 135 -12.45 15.19 15.19
C LEU A 135 -13.08 16.31 16.02
N GLU A 136 -12.71 16.39 17.30
CA GLU A 136 -13.15 17.42 18.22
C GLU A 136 -11.90 18.17 18.70
N GLY A 137 -11.51 19.19 17.93
CA GLY A 137 -10.26 19.93 18.14
C GLY A 137 -9.04 19.02 18.03
N GLU A 138 -8.38 18.76 19.15
CA GLU A 138 -7.18 17.92 19.24
C GLU A 138 -7.46 16.48 19.65
N LYS A 139 -8.73 16.09 19.83
CA LYS A 139 -9.11 14.74 20.22
C LYS A 139 -9.86 14.04 19.10
N LEU A 140 -9.54 12.76 18.90
CA LEU A 140 -10.30 11.88 18.02
C LEU A 140 -11.36 11.15 18.84
N ARG A 141 -12.62 11.51 18.62
CA ARG A 141 -13.76 10.82 19.22
C ARG A 141 -14.09 9.57 18.40
N LEU A 142 -14.02 8.42 19.05
CA LEU A 142 -14.31 7.11 18.48
C LEU A 142 -15.58 6.53 19.13
N THR A 143 -16.58 6.21 18.32
CA THR A 143 -17.81 5.56 18.79
C THR A 143 -17.58 4.05 18.95
N VAL A 144 -17.63 3.55 20.18
CA VAL A 144 -17.50 2.11 20.48
C VAL A 144 -18.87 1.45 20.45
N LYS A 145 -19.80 1.96 21.26
CA LYS A 145 -21.23 1.62 21.24
C LYS A 145 -22.07 2.87 20.98
N PRO A 146 -23.34 2.74 20.59
CA PRO A 146 -24.25 3.88 20.57
C PRO A 146 -24.25 4.59 21.94
N GLY A 147 -23.82 5.85 21.98
CA GLY A 147 -23.69 6.64 23.22
C GLY A 147 -22.40 6.46 24.03
N GLU A 148 -21.57 5.46 23.73
CA GLU A 148 -20.25 5.27 24.37
C GLU A 148 -19.12 5.70 23.42
N TYR A 149 -18.31 6.66 23.86
CA TYR A 149 -17.22 7.23 23.09
C TYR A 149 -15.87 7.06 23.80
N VAL A 150 -14.84 6.76 23.02
CA VAL A 150 -13.44 6.77 23.46
C VAL A 150 -12.75 7.95 22.79
N TYR A 151 -12.02 8.74 23.57
CA TYR A 151 -11.28 9.89 23.06
C TYR A 151 -9.80 9.55 22.97
N LEU A 152 -9.25 9.58 21.76
CA LEU A 152 -7.81 9.46 21.55
C LEU A 152 -7.21 10.86 21.48
N ASP A 153 -6.23 11.12 22.32
CA ASP A 153 -5.52 12.39 22.29
C ASP A 153 -4.56 12.47 21.09
N LEU A 154 -4.72 13.50 20.27
CA LEU A 154 -3.87 13.81 19.12
C LEU A 154 -3.00 15.06 19.35
N SER A 155 -2.91 15.57 20.59
CA SER A 155 -2.11 16.74 20.95
C SER A 155 -0.62 16.56 20.63
N LYS A 156 -0.06 15.37 20.92
CA LYS A 156 1.36 15.02 20.72
C LYS A 156 1.72 14.70 19.26
N ARG A 157 1.20 15.46 18.29
CA ARG A 157 1.38 15.24 16.86
C ARG A 157 2.54 16.05 16.28
N TYR A 158 3.24 15.46 15.32
CA TYR A 158 4.30 16.10 14.53
C TYR A 158 3.81 16.59 13.16
N PHE A 159 2.49 16.65 12.94
CA PHE A 159 1.86 17.00 11.67
C PHE A 159 0.57 17.78 11.89
N SER A 160 0.19 18.59 10.89
CA SER A 160 -1.04 19.39 10.92
C SER A 160 -2.27 18.52 10.64
N LEU A 161 -3.33 18.69 11.45
CA LEU A 161 -4.61 18.05 11.23
C LEU A 161 -5.44 18.85 10.21
N PRO A 162 -6.18 18.17 9.32
CA PRO A 162 -7.20 18.84 8.52
C PRO A 162 -8.35 19.32 9.44
N GLY A 163 -9.03 20.39 9.05
CA GLY A 163 -10.12 20.98 9.84
C GLY A 163 -11.30 20.03 10.07
N GLU A 164 -11.50 19.01 9.20
CA GLU A 164 -12.63 18.08 9.30
C GLU A 164 -12.27 16.63 8.92
N VAL A 165 -13.06 15.69 9.47
CA VAL A 165 -13.05 14.27 9.09
C VAL A 165 -13.89 14.10 7.82
N SER A 166 -13.25 14.29 6.66
CA SER A 166 -13.86 14.07 5.34
C SER A 166 -13.05 13.07 4.51
N SER A 167 -13.65 12.51 3.47
CA SER A 167 -12.95 11.71 2.45
C SER A 167 -11.79 12.46 1.77
N ALA A 168 -11.77 13.79 1.88
CA ALA A 168 -10.72 14.68 1.37
C ALA A 168 -9.74 15.15 2.46
N GLY A 169 -9.99 14.84 3.74
CA GLY A 169 -9.19 15.23 4.90
C GLY A 169 -8.63 14.02 5.63
N LEU A 170 -9.38 13.47 6.59
CA LEU A 170 -8.98 12.31 7.38
C LEU A 170 -9.71 11.05 6.88
N GLY A 171 -8.97 10.14 6.26
CA GLY A 171 -9.50 8.85 5.81
C GLY A 171 -9.79 7.89 6.97
N GLU A 172 -10.22 6.66 6.65
CA GLU A 172 -10.55 5.62 7.65
C GLU A 172 -9.33 5.22 8.50
N PRO A 173 -9.24 5.60 9.79
CA PRO A 173 -8.07 5.31 10.59
C PRO A 173 -8.01 3.83 11.00
N ILE A 174 -6.80 3.32 11.21
CA ILE A 174 -6.57 1.96 11.66
C ILE A 174 -6.07 2.00 13.09
N ILE A 175 -6.84 1.43 14.00
CA ILE A 175 -6.57 1.41 15.43
C ILE A 175 -5.96 0.06 15.77
N THR A 176 -4.89 0.06 16.56
CA THR A 176 -4.25 -1.11 17.16
C THR A 176 -4.29 -0.95 18.69
N LEU A 177 -3.74 -1.90 19.44
CA LEU A 177 -3.71 -1.79 20.91
C LEU A 177 -2.88 -0.59 21.40
N GLU A 178 -1.77 -0.28 20.72
CA GLU A 178 -0.81 0.73 21.17
C GLU A 178 -0.86 2.02 20.35
N LYS A 179 -1.35 1.94 19.11
CA LYS A 179 -1.20 2.99 18.11
C LYS A 179 -2.44 3.16 17.26
N VAL A 180 -2.70 4.41 16.89
CA VAL A 180 -3.64 4.77 15.83
C VAL A 180 -2.85 5.21 14.59
N HIS A 181 -3.21 4.64 13.45
CA HIS A 181 -2.71 5.03 12.14
C HIS A 181 -3.74 5.90 11.44
N LEU A 182 -3.41 7.17 11.25
CA LEU A 182 -4.26 8.19 10.64
C LEU A 182 -3.85 8.42 9.19
N PRO A 183 -4.67 8.00 8.21
CA PRO A 183 -4.48 8.42 6.82
C PRO A 183 -5.00 9.86 6.65
N VAL A 184 -4.10 10.78 6.35
CA VAL A 184 -4.40 12.19 6.09
C VAL A 184 -4.15 12.48 4.62
N HIS A 185 -5.16 13.04 3.97
CA HIS A 185 -5.09 13.59 2.64
C HIS A 185 -4.64 15.05 2.74
N TYR A 186 -3.51 15.36 2.12
CA TYR A 186 -3.11 16.74 1.88
C TYR A 186 -3.61 17.13 0.50
N GLY A 187 -4.34 18.24 0.42
CA GLY A 187 -4.54 18.92 -0.86
C GLY A 187 -3.18 19.34 -1.40
N ASP A 188 -2.97 19.18 -2.71
CA ASP A 188 -1.74 19.66 -3.36
C ASP A 188 -1.70 21.20 -3.27
N GLY A 189 -1.16 21.73 -2.18
CA GLY A 189 -0.86 23.16 -2.00
C GLY A 189 0.25 23.67 -2.92
N ASN A 190 0.66 22.90 -3.92
CA ASN A 190 1.77 23.19 -4.82
C ASN A 190 1.32 23.55 -6.26
N GLN A 191 0.07 23.99 -6.44
CA GLN A 191 -0.36 24.66 -7.68
C GLN A 191 0.06 26.15 -7.71
N GLY A 192 1.09 26.53 -6.94
CA GLY A 192 1.66 27.87 -6.94
C GLY A 192 2.72 28.03 -8.03
N GLY A 193 2.32 28.61 -9.16
CA GLY A 193 3.13 29.50 -10.02
C GLY A 193 4.27 28.91 -10.87
N ASN A 194 4.83 27.74 -10.56
CA ASN A 194 5.95 27.22 -11.35
C ASN A 194 5.47 26.45 -12.58
N PRO A 195 6.07 26.67 -13.77
CA PRO A 195 5.71 25.92 -14.98
C PRO A 195 5.90 24.43 -14.73
N SER A 196 4.82 23.68 -14.84
CA SER A 196 4.84 22.23 -14.70
C SER A 196 5.61 21.61 -15.88
N VAL A 197 6.77 21.02 -15.60
CA VAL A 197 7.55 20.27 -16.59
C VAL A 197 7.09 18.81 -16.58
N ALA A 198 6.62 18.32 -17.72
CA ALA A 198 6.28 16.92 -17.91
C ALA A 198 7.53 16.14 -18.31
N TRP A 199 7.81 15.02 -17.64
CA TRP A 199 8.89 14.11 -18.02
C TRP A 199 8.31 12.73 -18.35
N ASP A 200 8.67 12.20 -19.53
CA ASP A 200 8.40 10.83 -19.96
C ASP A 200 9.72 10.02 -20.01
N PHE A 201 9.70 8.86 -19.35
CA PHE A 201 10.85 7.98 -19.24
C PHE A 201 10.68 6.78 -20.16
N ASN A 202 11.32 6.84 -21.32
CA ASN A 202 11.44 5.71 -22.22
C ASN A 202 12.75 4.94 -21.98
N LEU A 203 12.82 3.70 -22.47
CA LEU A 203 14.02 2.88 -22.30
C LEU A 203 15.26 3.51 -22.96
N LEU A 204 15.05 4.25 -24.05
CA LEU A 204 16.10 4.80 -24.90
C LEU A 204 16.10 6.34 -24.96
N SER A 205 15.10 7.00 -24.37
CA SER A 205 15.07 8.45 -24.27
C SER A 205 14.45 8.89 -22.95
N LEU A 206 14.89 10.05 -22.48
CA LEU A 206 14.21 10.82 -21.45
C LEU A 206 13.71 12.09 -22.13
N ASP A 207 12.40 12.19 -22.28
CA ASP A 207 11.73 13.24 -23.02
C ASP A 207 11.04 14.17 -22.01
N GLY A 208 11.40 15.45 -22.01
CA GLY A 208 10.85 16.49 -21.16
C GLY A 208 10.11 17.54 -21.98
N TYR A 209 8.96 17.99 -21.51
CA TYR A 209 8.25 19.13 -22.08
C TYR A 209 8.08 20.20 -21.01
N SER A 210 8.62 21.38 -21.28
CA SER A 210 8.41 22.59 -20.48
C SER A 210 7.68 23.64 -21.31
N PRO A 211 6.66 24.32 -20.77
CA PRO A 211 6.03 25.46 -21.43
C PRO A 211 7.01 26.57 -21.83
N GLU A 212 8.11 26.73 -21.08
CA GLU A 212 9.10 27.80 -21.30
C GLU A 212 10.28 27.35 -22.19
N THR A 213 10.67 26.08 -22.12
CA THR A 213 11.89 25.56 -22.77
C THR A 213 11.58 24.68 -23.98
N GLY A 214 10.32 24.30 -24.20
CA GLY A 214 9.90 23.38 -25.25
C GLY A 214 10.29 21.92 -24.95
N TRP A 215 10.49 21.13 -26.01
CA TRP A 215 10.84 19.71 -25.93
C TRP A 215 12.35 19.51 -25.71
N ILE A 216 12.70 18.83 -24.63
CA ILE A 216 14.05 18.40 -24.29
C ILE A 216 14.13 16.89 -24.45
N ARG A 217 15.00 16.39 -25.32
CA ARG A 217 15.21 14.95 -25.52
C ARG A 217 16.63 14.56 -25.17
N ILE A 218 16.77 13.71 -24.15
CA ILE A 218 18.07 13.16 -23.73
C ILE A 218 18.15 11.70 -24.20
N ASP A 219 19.14 11.38 -25.02
CA ASP A 219 19.38 10.00 -25.48
C ASP A 219 19.96 9.15 -24.33
N THR A 220 19.22 8.10 -23.93
CA THR A 220 19.62 7.17 -22.87
C THR A 220 20.07 5.81 -23.41
N LYS A 221 20.18 5.63 -24.73
CA LYS A 221 20.60 4.35 -25.37
C LYS A 221 21.88 3.76 -24.78
N LYS A 222 22.90 4.60 -24.56
CA LYS A 222 24.19 4.16 -23.99
C LYS A 222 24.03 3.66 -22.55
N LEU A 223 23.13 4.26 -21.77
CA LEU A 223 22.83 3.81 -20.41
C LEU A 223 22.02 2.50 -20.43
N ALA A 224 21.04 2.40 -21.34
CA ALA A 224 20.21 1.22 -21.51
C ALA A 224 21.02 -0.02 -21.93
N SER A 225 22.02 0.14 -22.80
CA SER A 225 22.89 -0.96 -23.24
C SER A 225 23.80 -1.45 -22.12
N VAL A 226 24.38 -0.54 -21.33
CA VAL A 226 25.17 -0.88 -20.13
C VAL A 226 24.30 -1.60 -19.10
N HIS A 227 23.09 -1.12 -18.86
CA HIS A 227 22.17 -1.74 -17.91
C HIS A 227 21.71 -3.13 -18.38
N THR A 228 21.39 -3.30 -19.66
CA THR A 228 20.94 -4.58 -20.24
C THR A 228 22.06 -5.62 -20.19
N SER A 229 23.26 -5.28 -20.64
CA SER A 229 24.41 -6.20 -20.60
C SER A 229 24.80 -6.59 -19.17
N SER A 230 24.70 -5.66 -18.21
CA SER A 230 24.96 -5.94 -16.80
C SER A 230 23.86 -6.81 -16.17
N PHE A 231 22.60 -6.57 -16.53
CA PHE A 231 21.46 -7.39 -16.12
C PHE A 231 21.57 -8.84 -16.61
N GLU A 232 21.97 -9.06 -17.87
CA GLU A 232 22.17 -10.40 -18.42
C GLU A 232 23.29 -11.16 -17.72
N LYS A 233 24.42 -10.49 -17.45
CA LYS A 233 25.53 -11.04 -16.66
C LYS A 233 25.06 -11.43 -15.25
N ARG A 234 24.29 -10.58 -14.57
CA ARG A 234 23.70 -10.90 -13.26
C ARG A 234 22.75 -12.07 -13.32
N ARG A 235 21.86 -12.13 -14.32
CA ARG A 235 20.88 -13.22 -14.48
C ARG A 235 21.58 -14.58 -14.66
N SER A 236 22.67 -14.61 -15.44
CA SER A 236 23.49 -15.82 -15.63
C SER A 236 24.15 -16.27 -14.32
N VAL A 237 24.75 -15.34 -13.58
CA VAL A 237 25.41 -15.65 -12.29
C VAL A 237 24.37 -16.02 -11.22
N GLN A 238 23.21 -15.37 -11.17
CA GLN A 238 22.16 -15.63 -10.19
C GLN A 238 21.59 -17.05 -10.30
N ARG A 239 21.48 -17.59 -11.53
CA ARG A 239 21.10 -19.00 -11.77
C ARG A 239 22.09 -20.00 -11.14
N LYS A 240 23.37 -19.61 -11.04
CA LYS A 240 24.46 -20.44 -10.47
C LYS A 240 24.72 -20.13 -8.99
N ALA A 241 24.34 -18.94 -8.51
CA ALA A 241 24.59 -18.46 -7.15
C ALA A 241 23.80 -19.20 -6.06
N SER A 242 22.67 -19.85 -6.41
CA SER A 242 21.96 -20.74 -5.51
C SER A 242 22.73 -22.03 -5.21
N LYS A 243 23.65 -22.43 -6.10
CA LYS A 243 24.36 -23.72 -6.05
C LYS A 243 25.81 -23.61 -5.54
N SER A 244 26.38 -22.42 -5.39
CA SER A 244 27.79 -22.26 -5.00
C SER A 244 28.09 -20.95 -4.26
N LYS A 245 28.89 -21.05 -3.18
CA LYS A 245 29.44 -19.89 -2.43
C LYS A 245 30.29 -18.97 -3.33
N LYS A 246 31.03 -19.53 -4.31
CA LYS A 246 31.88 -18.77 -5.26
C LYS A 246 31.03 -17.88 -6.18
N ALA A 247 29.91 -18.42 -6.70
CA ALA A 247 28.99 -17.66 -7.54
C ALA A 247 28.27 -16.52 -6.78
N ARG A 248 28.01 -16.71 -5.47
CA ARG A 248 27.50 -15.64 -4.60
C ARG A 248 28.49 -14.48 -4.43
N ARG A 249 29.79 -14.78 -4.30
CA ARG A 249 30.87 -13.77 -4.23
C ARG A 249 30.97 -12.97 -5.54
N ILE A 250 30.84 -13.64 -6.68
CA ILE A 250 30.82 -12.99 -8.00
C ILE A 250 29.60 -12.09 -8.16
N LEU A 251 28.42 -12.54 -7.71
CA LEU A 251 27.20 -11.74 -7.73
C LEU A 251 27.34 -10.46 -6.87
N ALA A 252 27.95 -10.57 -5.69
CA ALA A 252 28.25 -9.42 -4.84
C ALA A 252 29.24 -8.44 -5.52
N LYS A 253 30.27 -8.95 -6.20
CA LYS A 253 31.21 -8.13 -6.98
C LYS A 253 30.49 -7.33 -8.07
N TYR A 254 29.63 -7.97 -8.87
CA TYR A 254 28.85 -7.28 -9.91
C TYR A 254 27.85 -6.28 -9.32
N SER A 255 27.16 -6.62 -8.23
CA SER A 255 26.24 -5.70 -7.54
C SER A 255 26.97 -4.47 -6.99
N ASN A 256 28.18 -4.64 -6.46
CA ASN A 256 28.99 -3.52 -5.97
C ASN A 256 29.55 -2.68 -7.11
N ARG A 257 29.88 -3.30 -8.25
CA ARG A 257 30.32 -2.57 -9.45
C ARG A 257 29.19 -1.70 -10.01
N GLU A 258 27.97 -2.22 -10.16
CA GLU A 258 26.81 -1.42 -10.61
C GLU A 258 26.49 -0.25 -9.65
N ARG A 259 26.71 -0.42 -8.34
CA ARG A 259 26.54 0.68 -7.37
C ARG A 259 27.63 1.75 -7.46
N LYS A 260 28.86 1.36 -7.81
CA LYS A 260 30.03 2.24 -7.88
C LYS A 260 30.26 2.86 -9.26
N GLU A 261 29.70 2.27 -10.32
CA GLU A 261 29.83 2.80 -11.67
C GLU A 261 29.19 4.19 -11.71
N PRO A 262 29.95 5.24 -12.05
CA PRO A 262 29.45 6.59 -12.05
C PRO A 262 28.29 6.65 -13.04
N ARG A 263 27.10 6.99 -12.53
CA ARG A 263 25.97 7.43 -13.36
C ARG A 263 26.56 8.50 -14.28
N GLY A 264 26.60 8.23 -15.58
CA GLY A 264 27.48 8.93 -16.52
C GLY A 264 27.43 10.46 -16.36
N LYS A 265 28.61 11.09 -16.46
CA LYS A 265 28.77 12.54 -16.58
C LYS A 265 27.96 13.02 -17.80
N THR A 266 26.75 13.52 -17.58
CA THR A 266 26.14 14.52 -18.47
C THR A 266 26.92 15.82 -18.25
N PRO A 267 27.24 16.62 -19.27
CA PRO A 267 27.95 17.88 -19.04
C PRO A 267 27.07 18.77 -18.17
N ALA A 268 27.55 19.09 -16.97
CA ALA A 268 27.02 20.18 -16.19
C ALA A 268 27.35 21.47 -16.95
N ARG A 269 26.45 21.88 -17.86
CA ARG A 269 26.30 23.29 -18.14
C ARG A 269 25.55 23.87 -16.95
N ASN A 270 26.17 24.85 -16.30
CA ASN A 270 25.58 25.61 -15.22
C ASN A 270 24.18 26.10 -15.62
N CYS A 271 23.15 25.43 -15.11
CA CYS A 271 21.81 25.96 -15.02
C CYS A 271 21.52 26.08 -13.53
N SER A 272 21.71 27.29 -13.00
CA SER A 272 21.14 27.70 -11.73
C SER A 272 19.62 27.64 -11.87
N CYS A 273 19.01 26.55 -11.42
CA CYS A 273 17.56 26.43 -11.36
C CYS A 273 17.15 26.10 -9.93
N ASN A 274 16.39 27.02 -9.33
CA ASN A 274 15.65 26.87 -8.08
C ASN A 274 14.79 25.59 -8.09
N PRO A 275 14.40 25.06 -6.92
CA PRO A 275 13.74 23.75 -6.84
C PRO A 275 12.36 23.76 -7.50
N VAL A 276 12.29 23.30 -8.75
CA VAL A 276 11.04 23.00 -9.45
C VAL A 276 10.60 21.57 -9.09
N GLY A 277 9.34 21.42 -8.69
CA GLY A 277 8.75 20.13 -8.36
C GLY A 277 8.70 19.21 -9.57
N VAL A 278 9.46 18.13 -9.56
CA VAL A 278 9.51 17.13 -10.63
C VAL A 278 8.46 16.05 -10.39
N TRP A 279 7.49 15.93 -11.29
CA TRP A 279 6.53 14.82 -11.31
C TRP A 279 7.00 13.74 -12.28
N PHE A 280 7.27 12.55 -11.75
CA PHE A 280 7.66 11.37 -12.53
C PHE A 280 6.43 10.56 -12.93
N CYS A 281 6.11 10.50 -14.21
CA CYS A 281 5.15 9.54 -14.74
C CYS A 281 5.92 8.39 -15.43
N GLY A 282 6.06 7.26 -14.74
CA GLY A 282 6.69 6.06 -15.29
C GLY A 282 5.82 4.82 -15.05
N PRO A 283 5.88 3.80 -15.93
CA PRO A 283 5.19 2.54 -15.69
C PRO A 283 5.73 1.87 -14.42
N ARG A 284 4.84 1.65 -13.43
CA ARG A 284 5.17 1.03 -12.14
C ARG A 284 5.76 -0.37 -12.32
N ARG A 285 7.09 -0.48 -12.42
CA ARG A 285 7.80 -1.71 -12.06
C ARG A 285 8.00 -1.73 -10.55
N ALA A 286 7.45 -2.76 -9.92
CA ALA A 286 7.56 -3.02 -8.50
C ALA A 286 9.03 -3.09 -8.06
N GLN A 287 9.52 -2.03 -7.43
CA GLN A 287 10.69 -2.12 -6.55
C GLN A 287 10.22 -2.67 -5.20
N LYS A 288 10.79 -3.80 -4.82
CA LYS A 288 10.65 -4.39 -3.48
C LYS A 288 11.15 -3.36 -2.46
N ALA A 289 10.29 -2.97 -1.54
CA ALA A 289 10.68 -2.29 -0.32
C ALA A 289 11.59 -3.22 0.50
N GLY A 290 12.88 -2.90 0.54
CA GLY A 290 13.80 -3.40 1.55
C GLY A 290 14.02 -2.28 2.57
N HIS A 291 13.25 -2.29 3.66
CA HIS A 291 13.63 -1.58 4.87
C HIS A 291 14.73 -2.40 5.54
N VAL A 292 15.94 -1.86 5.63
CA VAL A 292 16.93 -2.28 6.63
C VAL A 292 17.32 -1.01 7.37
N HIS A 293 16.69 -0.81 8.53
CA HIS A 293 17.24 0.03 9.57
C HIS A 293 18.36 -0.77 10.24
N ALA A 294 19.55 -0.19 10.34
CA ALA A 294 20.52 -0.52 11.37
C ALA A 294 21.14 0.81 11.81
N LEU A 295 20.77 1.25 13.00
CA LEU A 295 21.33 2.39 13.70
C LEU A 295 21.97 1.83 14.99
N ALA A 296 23.18 2.32 15.24
CA ALA A 296 23.94 2.38 16.48
C ALA A 296 24.51 1.07 17.09
N CYS A 297 25.83 1.04 17.22
CA CYS A 297 26.47 0.85 18.52
C CYS A 297 27.47 1.99 18.72
N VAL A 298 27.34 2.59 19.89
CA VAL A 298 28.23 3.54 20.57
C VAL A 298 29.48 2.77 20.98
N GLU A 299 30.66 3.35 20.74
CA GLU A 299 31.65 3.78 21.73
C GLU A 299 32.47 4.92 21.09
#